data_AF-A0A6I3U5E5-F1
#
_entry.id   AF-A0A6I3U5E5-F1
#
_cell.length_a   1.000
_cell.length_b   1.000
_cell.length_c   1.000
_cell.angle_alpha   90.00
_cell.angle_beta   90.00
_cell.angle_gamma   90.00
#
_symmetry.space_group_name_H-M   'P 1'
#
loop_
_entity.id
_entity.type
_entity.pdbx_description
1 polymer ?
#
loop_
_entity_poly.entity_id
_entity_poly.type
_entity_poly.pdbx_seq_one_letter_code
_entity_poly.pdbx_strand_id
1 'polypeptide(L)'
;MDMWKPYKDAVNTILPHAKVVVDKFHVVRMANQALDNVRKSLKAHMSQKERRTLMRERFILLKRKHDLNERESFLLDTWLG
;
A
#
# COMPACT_ATOMS: atom_id res chain seq x y z
N MET A 1 0.45 -2.22 -18.37
CA MET A 1 1.56 -3.19 -18.24
C MET A 1 2.16 -3.14 -16.85
N ASP A 2 2.86 -4.20 -16.44
CA ASP A 2 3.63 -4.22 -15.19
C ASP A 2 4.78 -3.20 -15.24
N MET A 3 5.28 -2.80 -14.07
CA MET A 3 6.33 -1.80 -13.90
C MET A 3 7.75 -2.36 -14.06
N TRP A 4 7.88 -3.62 -14.49
CA TRP A 4 9.19 -4.22 -14.70
C TRP A 4 9.92 -3.56 -15.88
N LYS A 5 11.13 -3.07 -15.60
CA LYS A 5 11.93 -2.27 -16.53
C LYS A 5 12.17 -2.94 -17.91
N PRO A 6 12.49 -4.25 -17.99
CA PRO A 6 12.63 -4.95 -19.27
C PRO A 6 11.40 -4.90 -20.19
N TYR A 7 10.18 -4.86 -19.65
CA TYR A 7 8.99 -4.70 -20.49
C TYR A 7 8.95 -3.32 -21.14
N LYS A 8 9.33 -2.27 -20.42
CA LYS A 8 9.39 -0.91 -20.98
C LYS A 8 10.44 -0.84 -22.07
N ASP A 9 11.59 -1.47 -21.85
CA ASP A 9 12.71 -1.46 -22.80
C ASP A 9 12.35 -2.24 -24.09
N ALA A 10 11.68 -3.39 -23.95
CA ALA A 10 11.16 -4.14 -25.09
C ALA A 10 10.12 -3.35 -25.90
N VAL A 11 9.16 -2.69 -25.24
CA VAL A 11 8.15 -1.86 -25.92
C VAL A 11 8.81 -0.68 -26.64
N ASN A 12 9.76 0.00 -26.01
CA ASN A 12 10.48 1.12 -26.63
C ASN A 12 11.31 0.67 -27.85
N THR A 13 11.80 -0.57 -27.85
CA THR A 13 12.60 -1.11 -28.95
C THR A 13 11.73 -1.46 -30.17
N ILE A 14 10.58 -2.10 -29.94
CA ILE A 14 9.73 -2.63 -31.03
C ILE A 14 8.66 -1.62 -31.46
N LEU A 15 8.15 -0.82 -30.52
CA LEU A 15 7.05 0.13 -30.71
C LEU A 15 7.44 1.51 -30.15
N PRO A 16 8.42 2.21 -30.76
CA PRO A 16 8.98 3.45 -30.22
C PRO A 16 7.98 4.60 -30.06
N HIS A 17 6.85 4.55 -30.80
CA HIS A 17 5.79 5.55 -30.75
C HIS A 17 4.61 5.15 -29.85
N ALA A 18 4.62 3.95 -29.28
CA ALA A 18 3.53 3.50 -28.42
C ALA A 18 3.57 4.22 -27.06
N LYS A 19 2.40 4.65 -26.58
CA LYS A 19 2.27 5.19 -25.23
C LYS A 19 2.33 4.05 -24.21
N VAL A 20 3.37 4.03 -23.39
CA VAL A 20 3.51 3.09 -22.28
C VAL A 20 2.55 3.49 -21.14
N VAL A 21 1.58 2.63 -20.83
CA VAL A 21 0.63 2.82 -19.72
C VAL A 21 0.83 1.73 -18.68
N VAL A 22 1.19 2.15 -17.47
CA VAL A 22 1.29 1.27 -16.30
C VAL A 22 -0.11 0.97 -15.75
N ASP A 23 -0.38 -0.30 -15.43
CA ASP A 23 -1.63 -0.66 -14.77
C ASP A 23 -1.61 -0.17 -13.30
N LYS A 24 -2.65 0.58 -12.92
CA LYS A 24 -2.86 1.13 -11.57
C LYS A 24 -2.74 0.06 -10.48
N PHE A 25 -3.12 -1.18 -10.75
CA PHE A 25 -3.03 -2.27 -9.79
C PHE A 25 -1.60 -2.44 -9.25
N HIS A 26 -0.57 -2.40 -10.10
CA HIS A 26 0.82 -2.58 -9.67
C HIS A 26 1.25 -1.47 -8.72
N VAL A 27 0.85 -0.22 -8.99
CA VAL A 27 1.15 0.94 -8.15
C VAL A 27 0.49 0.79 -6.78
N VAL A 28 -0.81 0.48 -6.76
CA VAL A 28 -1.57 0.29 -5.51
C VAL A 28 -1.03 -0.90 -4.71
N ARG A 29 -0.68 -2.00 -5.37
CA ARG A 29 -0.08 -3.17 -4.72
C ARG A 29 1.24 -2.81 -4.04
N MET A 30 2.12 -2.05 -4.69
CA MET A 30 3.39 -1.62 -4.11
C MET A 30 3.19 -0.69 -2.92
N ALA A 31 2.26 0.27 -3.02
CA ALA A 31 1.92 1.14 -1.89
C ALA A 31 1.41 0.34 -0.67
N ASN A 32 0.52 -0.61 -0.89
CA ASN A 32 0.00 -1.48 0.17
C ASN A 32 1.09 -2.34 0.81
N GLN A 33 2.04 -2.86 0.01
CA GLN A 33 3.18 -3.61 0.52
C GLN A 33 4.11 -2.74 1.38
N ALA A 34 4.38 -1.51 0.96
CA ALA A 34 5.18 -0.57 1.74
C ALA A 34 4.54 -0.26 3.09
N LEU A 35 3.23 0.03 3.10
CA LEU A 35 2.46 0.24 4.33
C LEU A 35 2.49 -0.99 5.25
N ASP A 36 2.33 -2.19 4.70
CA ASP A 36 2.37 -3.42 5.49
C ASP A 36 3.77 -3.67 6.12
N ASN A 37 4.84 -3.28 5.43
CA ASN A 37 6.21 -3.37 5.96
C ASN A 37 6.42 -2.42 7.15
N VAL A 38 5.96 -1.17 7.04
CA VAL A 38 5.99 -0.20 8.16
C VAL A 38 5.16 -0.72 9.34
N ARG A 39 3.95 -1.23 9.07
CA ARG A 39 3.10 -1.83 10.11
C ARG A 39 3.78 -3.01 10.81
N LYS A 40 4.52 -3.85 10.08
CA LYS A 40 5.28 -4.97 10.64
C LYS A 40 6.46 -4.50 11.49
N SER A 41 7.19 -3.46 11.08
CA SER A 41 8.32 -2.93 11.86
C SER A 41 7.87 -2.32 13.20
N LEU A 42 6.70 -1.68 13.23
CA LEU A 42 6.11 -1.14 14.46
C LEU A 42 5.84 -2.21 15.53
N LYS A 43 5.55 -3.46 15.13
CA LYS A 43 5.29 -4.56 16.08
C LYS A 43 6.46 -4.83 17.02
N ALA A 44 7.70 -4.56 16.62
CA ALA A 44 8.89 -4.85 17.42
C ALA A 44 8.85 -4.14 18.78
N HIS A 45 8.30 -2.93 18.81
CA HIS A 45 8.29 -2.04 19.98
C HIS A 45 6.95 -2.05 20.76
N MET A 46 6.02 -2.93 20.37
CA MET A 46 4.67 -2.99 20.96
C MET A 46 4.52 -4.10 22.00
N SER A 47 3.70 -3.83 23.02
CA SER A 47 3.18 -4.84 23.96
C SER A 47 2.32 -5.89 23.25
N GLN A 48 2.09 -7.02 23.91
CA GLN A 48 1.23 -8.07 23.37
C GLN A 48 -0.20 -7.59 23.10
N LYS A 49 -0.72 -6.67 23.93
CA LYS A 49 -2.06 -6.08 23.78
C LYS A 49 -2.12 -5.22 22.50
N GLU A 50 -1.18 -4.32 22.32
CA GLU A 50 -1.09 -3.44 21.14
C GLU A 50 -0.93 -4.24 19.85
N ARG A 51 -0.12 -5.30 19.86
CA ARG A 51 0.02 -6.21 18.70
C ARG A 51 -1.31 -6.85 18.30
N ARG A 52 -2.14 -7.25 19.27
CA ARG A 52 -3.47 -7.83 19.00
C ARG A 52 -4.42 -6.78 18.42
N THR A 53 -4.41 -5.57 18.96
CA THR A 53 -5.19 -4.44 18.45
C THR A 53 -4.80 -4.11 17.00
N LEU A 54 -3.51 -3.89 16.74
CA LEU A 54 -2.99 -3.61 15.40
C LEU A 54 -3.32 -4.70 14.38
N MET A 55 -3.36 -5.97 14.79
CA MET A 55 -3.76 -7.07 13.90
C MET A 55 -5.24 -7.02 13.50
N ARG A 56 -6.12 -6.59 14.42
CA ARG A 56 -7.56 -6.40 14.14
C ARG A 56 -7.81 -5.18 13.26
N GLU A 57 -7.00 -4.14 13.43
CA GLU A 57 -7.15 -2.84 12.77
C GLU A 57 -6.28 -2.69 11.50
N ARG A 58 -5.50 -3.71 11.14
CA ARG A 58 -4.49 -3.64 10.05
C ARG A 58 -5.04 -3.16 8.71
N PHE A 59 -6.32 -3.39 8.43
CA PHE A 59 -6.95 -3.04 7.16
C PHE A 59 -7.36 -1.57 7.09
N ILE A 60 -7.44 -0.87 8.22
CA ILE A 60 -7.74 0.57 8.27
C ILE A 60 -6.68 1.35 7.50
N LEU A 61 -5.40 0.95 7.60
CA LEU A 61 -4.28 1.52 6.85
C LEU A 61 -4.37 1.32 5.33
N LEU A 62 -5.22 0.39 4.87
CA LEU A 62 -5.34 0.01 3.45
C LEU A 62 -6.66 0.47 2.81
N LYS A 63 -7.56 1.07 3.60
CA LYS A 63 -8.84 1.60 3.12
C LYS A 63 -8.64 2.96 2.46
N ARG A 64 -9.49 3.29 1.49
CA ARG A 64 -9.54 4.65 0.93
C ARG A 64 -10.19 5.57 1.95
N LYS A 65 -9.75 6.83 1.97
CA LYS A 65 -10.28 7.84 2.89
C LYS A 65 -11.82 7.95 2.88
N HIS A 66 -12.45 7.87 1.71
CA HIS A 66 -13.91 7.96 1.59
C HIS A 66 -14.65 6.66 1.97
N ASP A 67 -13.93 5.54 2.13
CA ASP A 67 -14.50 4.26 2.56
C ASP A 67 -14.41 4.06 4.09
N LEU A 68 -13.82 5.02 4.81
CA LEU A 68 -13.67 4.99 6.26
C LEU A 68 -14.95 5.53 6.92
N ASN A 69 -15.43 4.83 7.95
CA ASN A 69 -16.40 5.42 8.89
C ASN A 69 -15.69 6.29 9.94
N GLU A 70 -16.46 7.03 10.75
CA GLU A 70 -15.94 7.94 11.77
C GLU A 70 -14.96 7.27 12.74
N ARG A 71 -15.31 6.06 13.21
CA ARG A 71 -14.45 5.29 14.11
C ARG A 71 -13.15 4.88 13.43
N GLU A 72 -13.21 4.44 12.18
CA GLU A 72 -12.03 4.03 11.43
C GLU A 72 -11.13 5.22 11.11
N SER A 73 -11.71 6.40 10.84
CA SER A 73 -10.93 7.65 10.69
C SER A 73 -10.21 8.00 11.98
N PHE A 74 -10.89 7.97 13.12
CA PHE A 74 -10.28 8.25 14.42
C PHE A 74 -9.14 7.28 14.76
N LEU A 75 -9.34 5.98 14.49
CA LEU A 75 -8.29 4.98 14.67
C LEU A 75 -7.12 5.19 13.71
N LEU A 76 -7.39 5.55 12.45
CA LEU A 76 -6.34 5.85 11.48
C LEU A 76 -5.48 7.02 11.96
N ASP A 77 -6.09 8.11 12.41
CA ASP A 77 -5.38 9.27 12.94
C ASP A 77 -4.54 8.90 14.16
N THR A 78 -5.07 8.05 15.06
CA THR A 78 -4.34 7.53 16.22
C THR A 78 -3.08 6.75 15.82
N TRP A 79 -3.13 6.00 14.71
CA TRP A 79 -1.98 5.24 14.20
C TRP A 79 -0.97 6.10 13.44
N LEU A 80 -1.41 7.23 12.86
CA LEU A 80 -0.56 8.13 12.08
C LEU A 80 0.17 9.16 12.93
N GLY A 81 -0.34 9.51 14.12
CA GLY A 81 0.29 10.45 15.05
C GLY A 81 -0.02 11.90 14.74
#